data_AF-A0A503H9Y2-F1
#
_entry.id   AF-A0A503H9Y2-F1
#
_cell.length_a   1.000
_cell.length_b   1.000
_cell.length_c   1.000
_cell.angle_alpha   90.00
_cell.angle_beta   90.00
_cell.angle_gamma   90.00
#
_symmetry.space_group_name_H-M   'P 1'
#
loop_
_entity.id
_entity.type
_entity.pdbx_description
1 polymer ?
#
loop_
_entity_poly.entity_id
_entity_poly.type
_entity_poly.pdbx_seq_one_letter_code
_entity_poly.pdbx_strand_id
1 'polypeptide(L)' 'MKMIVVAGAVVVGLAFIGLAALYWLTPAGDLPAYLPGFEQGSAHIHFKHGLGMLILGLGALAFAWFRSGAK' A
#
# COMPACT_ATOMS: atom_id res chain seq x y z
N MET A 1 11.80 -22.04 -0.96
CA MET A 1 11.12 -21.09 -1.88
C MET A 1 9.73 -20.64 -1.41
N LYS A 2 8.79 -21.53 -1.07
CA LYS A 2 7.41 -21.16 -0.67
C LYS A 2 7.36 -20.14 0.48
N MET A 3 8.24 -20.28 1.48
CA MET A 3 8.30 -19.38 2.64
C MET A 3 8.81 -17.97 2.30
N ILE A 4 9.81 -17.85 1.41
CA ILE A 4 10.34 -16.56 0.98
C ILE A 4 9.26 -15.77 0.23
N VAL A 5 8.47 -16.43 -0.62
CA VAL A 5 7.36 -15.80 -1.36
C VAL A 5 6.26 -15.33 -0.41
N VAL A 6 5.88 -16.15 0.58
CA VAL A 6 4.88 -15.76 1.59
C VAL A 6 5.37 -14.58 2.44
N ALA A 7 6.59 -14.65 2.96
CA ALA A 7 7.17 -13.57 3.75
C ALA A 7 7.28 -12.27 2.93
N GLY A 8 7.72 -12.37 1.67
CA GLY A 8 7.77 -11.24 0.75
C GLY A 8 6.40 -10.61 0.50
N ALA A 9 5.37 -11.44 0.27
CA ALA A 9 4.00 -10.96 0.08
C ALA A 9 3.45 -10.24 1.33
N VAL A 10 3.79 -10.70 2.53
CA VAL A 10 3.42 -10.01 3.79
C VAL A 10 4.09 -8.65 3.88
N VAL A 11 5.40 -8.57 3.64
CA VAL A 11 6.14 -7.30 3.69
C VAL A 11 5.59 -6.30 2.67
N VAL A 12 5.36 -6.76 1.44
CA VAL A 12 4.75 -5.93 0.38
C VAL A 12 3.34 -5.48 0.79
N GLY A 13 2.52 -6.39 1.32
CA GLY A 13 1.17 -6.06 1.78
C GLY A 13 1.14 -4.96 2.84
N LEU A 14 2.01 -5.07 3.84
CA LEU A 14 2.14 -4.06 4.90
C LEU A 14 2.65 -2.71 4.37
N ALA A 15 3.61 -2.72 3.45
CA ALA A 15 4.12 -1.50 2.82
C ALA A 15 3.00 -0.76 2.06
N PHE A 16 2.18 -1.47 1.29
CA PHE A 16 1.04 -0.90 0.59
C PHE A 16 -0.05 -0.35 1.53
N ILE A 17 -0.33 -1.03 2.65
CA ILE A 17 -1.23 -0.50 3.68
C ILE A 17 -0.67 0.79 4.29
N GLY A 18 0.64 0.84 4.55
CA GLY A 18 1.32 2.05 5.00
C GLY A 18 1.18 3.22 4.00
N LEU A 19 1.35 2.95 2.70
CA LEU A 19 1.13 3.95 1.64
C LEU A 19 -0.33 4.39 1.55
N ALA A 20 -1.29 3.49 1.77
CA ALA A 20 -2.70 3.86 1.82
C ALA A 20 -2.99 4.85 2.95
N ALA A 21 -2.45 4.59 4.15
CA ALA A 21 -2.54 5.51 5.28
C ALA A 21 -1.87 6.85 4.96
N LEU A 22 -0.67 6.84 4.37
CA LEU A 22 0.03 8.05 3.95
C LEU A 22 -0.83 8.92 3.02
N TYR A 23 -1.44 8.34 1.99
CA TYR A 23 -2.29 9.05 1.03
C TYR A 23 -3.58 9.63 1.63
N TRP A 24 -4.10 9.06 2.71
CA TRP A 24 -5.33 9.53 3.35
C TRP A 24 -5.07 10.51 4.49
N LEU A 25 -3.91 10.43 5.13
CA LEU A 25 -3.54 11.27 6.27
C LEU A 25 -2.66 12.46 5.89
N THR A 26 -2.15 12.50 4.67
CA THR A 26 -1.22 13.54 4.20
C THR A 26 -1.82 14.30 3.00
N PRO A 27 -1.94 15.63 3.07
CA PRO A 27 -2.28 16.46 1.92
C PRO A 27 -1.28 16.31 0.77
N ALA A 28 -1.74 16.53 -0.47
CA ALA A 28 -0.92 16.39 -1.68
C ALA A 28 0.35 17.26 -1.68
N GLY A 29 0.32 18.42 -1.02
CA GLY A 29 1.47 19.31 -0.87
C GLY A 29 2.55 18.84 0.11
N ASP A 30 2.22 17.91 1.00
CA ASP A 30 3.15 17.36 2.00
C ASP A 30 3.61 15.94 1.66
N LEU A 31 3.11 15.37 0.56
CA LEU A 31 3.58 14.07 0.07
C LEU A 31 5.07 14.15 -0.34
N PRO A 32 5.85 13.08 -0.17
CA PRO A 32 7.16 12.98 -0.79
C PRO A 32 7.07 13.22 -2.31
N ALA A 33 7.94 14.07 -2.85
CA ALA A 33 7.88 14.52 -4.25
C ALA A 33 7.99 13.38 -5.30
N TYR A 34 8.48 12.21 -4.90
CA TYR A 34 8.58 11.03 -5.77
C TYR A 34 7.29 10.19 -5.80
N LEU A 35 6.29 10.49 -4.97
CA LEU A 35 5.02 9.79 -4.97
C LEU A 35 4.05 10.40 -6.01
N PRO A 36 3.29 9.56 -6.74
CA PRO A 36 2.25 10.02 -7.65
C PRO A 36 1.23 10.92 -6.93
N GLY A 37 0.88 12.06 -7.52
CA GLY A 37 -0.07 13.00 -6.93
C GLY A 37 0.54 13.97 -5.92
N PHE A 38 1.87 14.10 -5.85
CA PHE A 38 2.45 15.27 -5.21
C PHE A 38 2.06 16.54 -5.97
N GLU A 39 1.52 17.53 -5.27
CA GLU A 39 1.14 18.82 -5.83
C GLU A 39 1.46 19.92 -4.82
N GLN A 40 2.50 20.70 -5.09
CA GLN A 40 3.02 21.69 -4.14
C GLN A 40 1.94 22.70 -3.71
N GLY A 41 1.75 22.83 -2.39
CA GLY A 41 0.76 23.75 -1.81
C GLY A 41 -0.69 23.28 -1.89
N SER A 42 -0.96 22.06 -2.40
CA SER A 42 -2.31 21.51 -2.50
C SER A 42 -2.75 20.86 -1.19
N ALA A 43 -3.92 21.26 -0.69
CA ALA A 43 -4.56 20.64 0.47
C ALA A 43 -5.38 19.38 0.11
N HIS A 44 -5.35 18.96 -1.16
CA HIS A 44 -6.18 17.87 -1.66
C HIS A 44 -5.71 16.51 -1.13
N ILE A 45 -6.65 15.67 -0.70
CA ILE A 45 -6.38 14.29 -0.27
C ILE A 45 -6.62 13.34 -1.45
N HIS A 46 -5.61 12.59 -1.85
CA HIS A 46 -5.69 11.64 -2.96
C HIS A 46 -6.33 10.31 -2.55
N PHE A 47 -7.64 10.37 -2.24
CA PHE A 47 -8.40 9.22 -1.76
C PHE A 47 -8.30 7.99 -2.67
N LYS A 48 -8.36 8.20 -4.00
CA LYS A 48 -8.29 7.11 -5.00
C LYS A 48 -6.94 6.38 -4.97
N HIS A 49 -5.84 7.10 -4.79
CA HIS A 49 -4.52 6.48 -4.67
C HIS A 49 -4.45 5.66 -3.38
N GLY A 50 -4.90 6.22 -2.25
CA GLY A 50 -4.97 5.48 -0.99
C GLY A 50 -5.82 4.21 -1.08
N LEU A 51 -6.99 4.28 -1.72
CA LEU A 51 -7.85 3.12 -1.93
C LEU A 51 -7.18 2.05 -2.81
N GLY A 52 -6.51 2.46 -3.89
CA GLY A 52 -5.75 1.54 -4.74
C GLY A 52 -4.64 0.82 -3.97
N MET A 53 -3.87 1.55 -3.16
CA MET A 53 -2.82 0.99 -2.31
C MET A 53 -3.41 0.02 -1.27
N LEU A 54 -4.55 0.35 -0.66
CA LEU A 54 -5.22 -0.54 0.29
C LEU A 54 -5.65 -1.86 -0.36
N ILE A 55 -6.27 -1.80 -1.54
CA ILE A 55 -6.72 -3.00 -2.26
C ILE A 55 -5.52 -3.90 -2.60
N LEU A 56 -4.42 -3.33 -3.09
CA LEU A 56 -3.20 -4.08 -3.38
C LEU A 56 -2.61 -4.71 -2.11
N GLY A 57 -2.56 -3.95 -1.01
CA GLY A 57 -2.06 -4.44 0.27
C GLY A 57 -2.87 -5.60 0.81
N LEU A 58 -4.20 -5.47 0.84
CA LEU A 58 -5.12 -6.53 1.25
C LEU A 58 -5.04 -7.75 0.32
N GLY A 59 -4.91 -7.54 -0.99
CA GLY A 59 -4.75 -8.62 -1.96
C GLY A 59 -3.47 -9.42 -1.73
N ALA A 60 -2.35 -8.76 -1.43
CA ALA A 60 -1.09 -9.42 -1.10
C ALA A 60 -1.17 -10.22 0.20
N LEU A 61 -1.84 -9.68 1.24
CA LEU A 61 -2.06 -10.40 2.50
C LEU A 61 -3.01 -11.59 2.32
N ALA A 62 -4.08 -11.43 1.54
CA ALA A 62 -4.98 -12.54 1.21
C ALA A 62 -4.24 -13.65 0.46
N PHE A 63 -3.43 -13.29 -0.54
CA PHE A 63 -2.57 -14.24 -1.24
C PHE A 63 -1.63 -14.98 -0.29
N ALA A 64 -0.95 -14.25 0.60
CA ALA A 64 -0.05 -14.83 1.60
C ALA A 64 -0.79 -15.83 2.50
N TRP A 65 -1.99 -15.46 2.98
CA TRP A 65 -2.84 -16.29 3.83
C TRP A 65 -3.25 -17.61 3.16
N PHE A 66 -3.77 -17.56 1.93
CA PHE A 66 -4.16 -18.76 1.21
C PHE A 66 -2.94 -19.63 0.88
N ARG A 67 -1.79 -19.02 0.59
CA ARG A 67 -0.57 -19.76 0.26
C ARG A 67 0.11 -20.40 1.48
N SER A 68 -0.03 -19.80 2.68
CA SER A 68 0.46 -20.39 3.93
C SER A 68 -0.37 -21.59 4.38
N GLY A 69 -1.66 -21.61 4.08
CA GLY A 69 -2.57 -22.73 4.43
C GLY A 69 -2.59 -23.89 3.42
N ALA A 70 -2.14 -23.66 2.18
CA ALA A 70 -2.08 -24.69 1.14
C ALA A 70 -1.02 -25.75 1.50
N LYS A 71 -1.47 -26.90 2.03
CA LYS A 71 -0.65 -28.12 2.18
C LYS A 71 -0.32 -28.69 0.82
#